data_AF-A0A3B5JY16-F1
#
_entry.id   AF-A0A3B5JY16-F1
#
_cell.length_a   1.000
_cell.length_b   1.000
_cell.length_c   1.000
_cell.angle_alpha   90.00
_cell.angle_beta   90.00
_cell.angle_gamma   90.00
#
_symmetry.space_group_name_H-M   'P 1'
#
loop_
_entity.id
_entity.type
_entity.pdbx_description
1 polymer ?
#
loop_
_entity_poly.entity_id
_entity_poly.type
_entity_poly.pdbx_seq_one_letter_code
_entity_poly.pdbx_strand_id
1 'polypeptide(L)'
;MKRNNNCTVIFQAVETRAKHERREKQQKANLSLSVKEVWKECTGISASGLDRMEWTSNFAHHIKALECDDSWNLEFDDKIDPKNPDPGWRTFMWCSSAWFKCSGCKRSWPSNNVMVAFHMRLMDKEGTVKVKRFRQSCKICSNAPMETPDISPENIDILMEKLVQHIEAKCYGKVVNFGSGRSAPLKVRNKHEPEHCEGCKAGVCRRGGI
;
A
#
# COMPACT_ATOMS: atom_id res chain seq x y z
N MET A 1 -39.71 7.12 -37.21
CA MET A 1 -38.73 7.20 -36.09
C MET A 1 -37.68 6.11 -36.28
N LYS A 2 -36.52 6.41 -36.88
CA LYS A 2 -35.38 5.47 -37.00
C LYS A 2 -34.43 5.73 -35.83
N ARG A 3 -34.62 5.05 -34.68
CA ARG A 3 -33.67 5.10 -33.57
C ARG A 3 -32.60 4.01 -33.73
N ASN A 4 -31.48 4.43 -34.29
CA ASN A 4 -30.11 4.16 -33.83
C ASN A 4 -29.64 2.71 -33.58
N ASN A 5 -29.63 1.87 -34.63
CA ASN A 5 -28.89 0.59 -34.64
C ASN A 5 -27.37 0.77 -34.43
N ASN A 6 -26.84 1.97 -34.68
CA ASN A 6 -25.42 2.28 -34.54
C ASN A 6 -24.97 2.39 -33.07
N CYS A 7 -25.85 2.85 -32.16
CA CYS A 7 -25.54 2.93 -30.72
C CYS A 7 -25.36 1.54 -30.09
N THR A 8 -26.17 0.56 -30.48
CA THR A 8 -26.12 -0.80 -29.92
C THR A 8 -24.81 -1.51 -30.29
N VAL A 9 -24.34 -1.34 -31.53
CA VAL A 9 -23.08 -1.93 -32.00
C VAL A 9 -21.87 -1.31 -31.30
N ILE A 10 -21.86 0.02 -31.14
CA ILE A 10 -20.81 0.73 -30.41
C ILE A 10 -20.77 0.28 -28.94
N PHE A 11 -21.93 0.15 -28.29
CA PHE A 11 -22.02 -0.31 -26.90
C PHE A 11 -21.47 -1.73 -26.72
N GLN A 12 -21.84 -2.67 -27.60
CA GLN A 12 -21.32 -4.03 -27.60
C GLN A 12 -19.80 -4.09 -27.82
N ALA A 13 -19.26 -3.25 -28.71
CA ALA A 13 -17.82 -3.15 -28.94
C ALA A 13 -17.07 -2.64 -27.70
N VAL A 14 -17.61 -1.62 -27.01
CA VAL A 14 -17.04 -1.08 -25.77
C VAL A 14 -17.07 -2.12 -24.64
N GLU A 15 -18.18 -2.84 -24.47
CA GLU A 15 -18.25 -3.92 -23.47
C GLU A 15 -17.28 -5.06 -23.75
N THR A 16 -17.11 -5.44 -25.02
CA THR A 16 -16.20 -6.51 -25.43
C THR A 16 -14.76 -6.12 -25.15
N ARG A 17 -14.38 -4.88 -25.47
CA ARG A 17 -13.07 -4.31 -25.14
C ARG A 17 -12.84 -4.26 -23.63
N ALA A 18 -13.82 -3.80 -22.85
CA ALA A 18 -13.72 -3.77 -21.39
C ALA A 18 -13.58 -5.17 -20.78
N LYS A 19 -14.26 -6.19 -21.35
CA LYS A 19 -14.10 -7.60 -20.95
C LYS A 19 -12.71 -8.13 -21.29
N HIS A 20 -12.15 -7.77 -22.45
CA HIS A 20 -10.80 -8.12 -22.86
C HIS A 20 -9.76 -7.51 -21.89
N GLU A 21 -9.84 -6.21 -21.64
CA GLU A 21 -8.94 -5.50 -20.73
C GLU A 21 -9.00 -6.08 -19.30
N ARG A 22 -10.20 -6.48 -18.82
CA ARG A 22 -10.35 -7.18 -17.54
C ARG A 22 -9.67 -8.55 -17.54
N ARG A 23 -9.81 -9.33 -18.62
CA ARG A 23 -9.16 -10.65 -18.76
C ARG A 23 -7.65 -10.51 -18.80
N GLU A 24 -7.11 -9.54 -19.55
CA GLU A 24 -5.67 -9.26 -19.59
C GLU A 24 -5.14 -8.83 -18.22
N LYS A 25 -5.84 -7.94 -17.51
CA LYS A 25 -5.48 -7.56 -16.13
C LYS A 25 -5.49 -8.77 -15.19
N GLN A 26 -6.52 -9.62 -15.27
CA GLN A 26 -6.61 -10.83 -14.47
C GLN A 26 -5.48 -11.82 -14.82
N GLN A 27 -5.15 -11.98 -16.11
CA GLN A 27 -4.10 -12.87 -16.57
C GLN A 27 -2.71 -12.37 -16.14
N LYS A 28 -2.45 -11.07 -16.20
CA LYS A 28 -1.23 -10.45 -15.64
C LYS A 28 -1.14 -10.65 -14.12
N ALA A 29 -2.25 -10.49 -13.40
CA ALA A 29 -2.30 -10.75 -11.96
C ALA A 29 -2.04 -12.23 -11.63
N ASN A 30 -2.65 -13.16 -12.36
CA ASN A 30 -2.42 -14.61 -12.20
C ASN A 30 -0.98 -15.00 -12.53
N LEU A 31 -0.40 -14.41 -13.59
CA LEU A 31 1.00 -14.63 -13.96
C LEU A 31 1.93 -14.10 -12.86
N SER A 32 1.64 -12.92 -12.30
CA SER A 32 2.38 -12.38 -11.15
C SER A 32 2.31 -13.30 -9.93
N LEU A 33 1.13 -13.87 -9.63
CA LEU A 33 0.97 -14.84 -8.55
C LEU A 33 1.78 -16.12 -8.79
N SER A 34 1.69 -16.68 -10.00
CA SER A 34 2.45 -17.89 -10.38
C SER A 34 3.97 -17.64 -10.36
N VAL A 35 4.43 -16.49 -10.85
CA VAL A 35 5.86 -16.10 -10.78
C VAL A 35 6.31 -15.98 -9.34
N LYS A 36 5.49 -15.40 -8.44
CA LYS A 36 5.80 -15.34 -7.00
C LYS A 36 5.87 -16.72 -6.35
N GLU A 37 5.02 -17.66 -6.77
CA GLU A 37 5.03 -19.06 -6.31
C GLU A 37 6.28 -19.81 -6.80
N VAL A 38 6.62 -19.71 -8.09
CA VAL A 38 7.82 -20.33 -8.67
C VAL A 38 9.10 -19.73 -8.08
N TRP A 39 9.16 -18.40 -7.89
CA TRP A 39 10.30 -17.76 -7.23
C TRP A 39 10.48 -18.24 -5.79
N LYS A 40 9.39 -18.43 -5.04
CA LYS A 40 9.44 -18.94 -3.67
C LYS A 40 10.03 -20.37 -3.62
N GLU A 41 9.72 -21.21 -4.61
CA GLU A 41 10.30 -22.56 -4.73
C GLU A 41 11.78 -22.54 -5.11
N CYS A 42 12.20 -21.64 -6.00
CA CYS A 42 13.59 -21.60 -6.49
C CYS A 42 14.57 -20.85 -5.57
N THR A 43 14.12 -19.87 -4.79
CA THR A 43 15.00 -18.97 -4.02
C THR A 43 14.98 -19.20 -2.51
N GLY A 44 14.01 -19.96 -2.00
CA GLY A 44 13.77 -20.09 -0.55
C GLY A 44 13.31 -18.80 0.13
N ILE A 45 13.06 -17.71 -0.63
CA ILE A 45 12.60 -16.44 -0.10
C ILE A 45 11.13 -16.57 0.31
N SER A 46 10.82 -16.26 1.57
CA SER A 46 9.45 -16.29 2.09
C SER A 46 8.57 -15.22 1.43
N ALA A 47 7.25 -15.39 1.47
CA ALA A 47 6.31 -14.39 0.95
C ALA A 47 6.51 -13.01 1.61
N SER A 48 6.88 -12.97 2.89
CA SER A 48 7.27 -11.74 3.58
C SER A 48 8.58 -11.17 3.06
N GLY A 49 9.52 -12.01 2.62
CA GLY A 49 10.75 -11.55 1.97
C GLY A 49 10.48 -10.87 0.61
N LEU A 50 9.61 -11.48 -0.21
CA LEU A 50 9.18 -10.89 -1.49
C LEU A 50 8.46 -9.55 -1.29
N ASP A 51 7.53 -9.48 -0.33
CA ASP A 51 6.83 -8.23 0.03
C ASP A 51 7.82 -7.15 0.47
N ARG A 52 8.78 -7.47 1.34
CA ARG A 52 9.81 -6.49 1.75
C ARG A 52 10.65 -5.99 0.57
N MET A 53 11.02 -6.87 -0.36
CA MET A 53 11.77 -6.48 -1.56
C MET A 53 10.98 -5.60 -2.53
N GLU A 54 9.67 -5.83 -2.66
CA GLU A 54 8.79 -4.96 -3.45
C GLU A 54 8.83 -3.52 -2.90
N TRP A 55 8.69 -3.38 -1.58
CA TRP A 55 8.71 -2.07 -0.93
C TRP A 55 10.07 -1.38 -1.04
N THR A 56 11.16 -2.09 -0.73
CA THR A 56 12.49 -1.49 -0.75
C THR A 56 12.96 -1.16 -2.18
N SER A 57 12.62 -1.99 -3.17
CA SER A 57 12.98 -1.71 -4.57
C SER A 57 12.18 -0.55 -5.15
N ASN A 58 10.87 -0.47 -4.88
CA ASN A 58 10.03 0.64 -5.31
C ASN A 58 10.47 1.95 -4.62
N PHE A 59 10.76 1.91 -3.31
CA PHE A 59 11.33 3.06 -2.61
C PHE A 59 12.65 3.53 -3.23
N ALA A 60 13.59 2.61 -3.49
CA ALA A 60 14.86 2.94 -4.12
C ALA A 60 14.68 3.53 -5.53
N HIS A 61 13.67 3.10 -6.28
CA HIS A 61 13.32 3.69 -7.57
C HIS A 61 12.90 5.17 -7.42
N HIS A 62 11.99 5.48 -6.49
CA HIS A 62 11.54 6.85 -6.25
C HIS A 62 12.64 7.75 -5.65
N ILE A 63 13.49 7.22 -4.77
CA ILE A 63 14.63 7.96 -4.22
C ILE A 63 15.62 8.37 -5.32
N LYS A 64 15.90 7.50 -6.30
CA LYS A 64 16.80 7.84 -7.41
C LYS A 64 16.32 9.05 -8.21
N ALA A 65 15.02 9.30 -8.25
CA ALA A 65 14.45 10.48 -8.91
C ALA A 65 14.72 11.79 -8.16
N LEU A 66 15.19 11.75 -6.91
CA LEU A 66 15.58 12.95 -6.16
C LEU A 66 16.88 13.60 -6.66
N GLU A 67 17.69 12.86 -7.43
CA GLU A 67 19.00 13.29 -7.91
C GLU A 67 19.87 13.92 -6.80
N CYS A 68 19.88 13.30 -5.61
CA CYS A 68 20.70 13.72 -4.47
C CYS A 68 21.82 12.72 -4.16
N ASP A 69 22.93 13.21 -3.63
CA ASP A 69 24.09 12.39 -3.21
C ASP A 69 23.85 11.62 -1.90
N ASP A 70 22.70 11.82 -1.26
CA ASP A 70 22.38 11.18 0.01
C ASP A 70 21.85 9.77 -0.21
N SER A 71 22.26 8.87 0.68
CA SER A 71 21.76 7.49 0.68
C SER A 71 20.46 7.40 1.49
N TRP A 72 19.53 6.54 1.07
CA TRP A 72 18.29 6.30 1.80
C TRP A 72 18.00 4.81 1.91
N ASN A 73 17.69 4.36 3.13
CA ASN A 73 17.24 3.00 3.40
C ASN A 73 15.82 2.97 3.97
N LEU A 74 15.05 1.94 3.61
CA LEU A 74 13.72 1.69 4.16
C LEU A 74 13.72 0.38 4.94
N GLU A 75 13.28 0.44 6.19
CA GLU A 75 13.18 -0.70 7.10
C GLU A 75 11.79 -0.82 7.72
N PHE A 76 11.35 -2.04 7.97
CA PHE A 76 10.07 -2.30 8.64
C PHE A 76 10.28 -2.34 10.15
N ASP A 77 9.53 -1.54 10.87
CA ASP A 77 9.57 -1.44 12.33
C ASP A 77 8.15 -1.25 12.88
N ASP A 78 7.53 -2.36 13.32
CA ASP A 78 6.17 -2.35 13.88
C ASP A 78 6.06 -1.64 15.23
N LYS A 79 7.19 -1.20 15.82
CA LYS A 79 7.24 -0.53 17.12
C LYS A 79 7.13 0.99 17.00
N ILE A 80 7.26 1.58 15.81
CA ILE A 80 7.15 3.04 15.69
C ILE A 80 5.76 3.52 16.15
N ASP A 81 5.77 4.61 16.91
CA ASP A 81 4.58 5.35 17.30
C ASP A 81 4.53 6.66 16.52
N PRO A 82 3.64 6.79 15.51
CA PRO A 82 3.54 8.01 14.71
C PRO A 82 3.12 9.25 15.50
N LYS A 83 2.58 9.09 16.72
CA LYS A 83 2.20 10.22 17.57
C LYS A 83 3.37 10.78 18.37
N ASN A 84 4.39 9.96 18.64
CA ASN A 84 5.51 10.30 19.51
C ASN A 84 6.83 9.88 18.84
N PRO A 85 7.26 10.56 17.76
CA PRO A 85 8.53 10.27 17.13
C PRO A 85 9.70 10.65 18.04
N ASP A 86 10.75 9.83 18.04
CA ASP A 86 12.01 10.15 18.71
C ASP A 86 12.60 11.47 18.18
N PRO A 87 13.38 12.21 18.98
CA PRO A 87 14.01 13.45 18.53
C PRO A 87 14.78 13.30 17.21
N GLY A 88 14.60 14.27 16.32
CA GLY A 88 15.23 14.28 14.99
C GLY A 88 14.45 13.50 13.92
N TRP A 89 13.52 12.62 14.28
CA TRP A 89 12.66 11.95 13.32
C TRP A 89 11.49 12.85 12.89
N ARG A 90 11.00 12.63 11.67
CA ARG A 90 9.83 13.28 11.09
C ARG A 90 8.81 12.20 10.75
N THR A 91 7.52 12.49 10.94
CA THR A 91 6.46 11.50 10.69
C THR A 91 5.66 11.82 9.44
N PHE A 92 5.33 10.79 8.65
CA PHE A 92 4.31 10.83 7.60
C PHE A 92 3.35 9.65 7.78
N MET A 93 2.06 9.89 7.55
CA MET A 93 1.05 8.83 7.57
C MET A 93 0.21 8.89 6.31
N TRP A 94 -0.12 7.71 5.78
CA TRP A 94 -0.97 7.54 4.61
C TRP A 94 -2.08 6.53 4.87
N CYS A 95 -3.22 6.72 4.20
CA CYS A 95 -4.31 5.77 4.21
C CYS A 95 -4.36 5.04 2.86
N SER A 96 -4.19 3.72 2.90
CA SER A 96 -4.19 2.85 1.73
C SER A 96 -5.33 1.84 1.77
N SER A 97 -5.49 1.10 0.67
CA SER A 97 -6.35 -0.07 0.58
C SER A 97 -5.52 -1.34 0.50
N ALA A 98 -5.94 -2.39 1.21
CA ALA A 98 -5.22 -3.65 1.26
C ALA A 98 -6.17 -4.85 1.47
N TRP A 99 -5.64 -6.03 1.18
CA TRP A 99 -6.24 -7.30 1.61
C TRP A 99 -5.59 -7.79 2.89
N PHE A 100 -6.34 -8.56 3.66
CA PHE A 100 -5.84 -9.30 4.82
C PHE A 100 -6.21 -10.76 4.64
N LYS A 101 -5.41 -11.67 5.22
CA LYS A 101 -5.67 -13.11 5.23
C LYS A 101 -5.40 -13.66 6.62
N CYS A 102 -6.43 -14.22 7.25
CA CYS A 102 -6.30 -14.82 8.58
C CYS A 102 -5.42 -16.07 8.51
N SER A 103 -4.36 -16.09 9.30
CA SER A 103 -3.49 -17.24 9.52
C SER A 103 -4.23 -18.41 10.16
N GLY A 104 -5.22 -18.14 11.02
CA GLY A 104 -6.08 -19.15 11.67
C GLY A 104 -7.11 -19.77 10.73
N CYS A 105 -8.15 -19.02 10.36
CA CYS A 105 -9.28 -19.55 9.56
C CYS A 105 -9.13 -19.40 8.03
N LYS A 106 -7.99 -18.89 7.54
CA LYS A 106 -7.67 -18.69 6.12
C LYS A 106 -8.59 -17.75 5.33
N ARG A 107 -9.61 -17.16 5.96
CA ARG A 107 -10.47 -16.14 5.36
C ARG A 107 -9.68 -14.90 4.99
N SER A 108 -10.04 -14.30 3.86
CA SER A 108 -9.52 -13.01 3.43
C SER A 108 -10.59 -11.93 3.48
N TRP A 109 -10.18 -10.69 3.73
CA TRP A 109 -11.07 -9.53 3.69
C TRP A 109 -10.34 -8.28 3.18
N PRO A 110 -11.02 -7.41 2.42
CA PRO A 110 -10.47 -6.13 2.00
C PRO A 110 -10.76 -5.00 2.99
N SER A 111 -9.92 -3.96 3.00
CA SER A 111 -10.15 -2.69 3.70
C SER A 111 -9.64 -1.52 2.86
N ASN A 112 -10.39 -0.42 2.82
CA ASN A 112 -9.96 0.85 2.21
C ASN A 112 -9.40 1.84 3.23
N ASN A 113 -9.23 1.39 4.48
CA ASN A 113 -8.69 2.19 5.56
C ASN A 113 -7.63 1.36 6.29
N VAL A 114 -6.44 1.34 5.68
CA VAL A 114 -5.22 0.76 6.20
C VAL A 114 -4.21 1.87 6.37
N MET A 115 -3.92 2.21 7.62
CA MET A 115 -2.91 3.22 7.91
C MET A 115 -1.52 2.63 7.69
N VAL A 116 -0.65 3.43 7.07
CA VAL A 116 0.79 3.20 7.02
C VAL A 116 1.48 4.42 7.59
N ALA A 117 2.34 4.21 8.57
CA ALA A 117 3.14 5.25 9.19
C ALA A 117 4.60 5.11 8.79
N PHE A 118 5.25 6.26 8.64
CA PHE A 118 6.66 6.39 8.35
C PHE A 118 7.30 7.33 9.36
N HIS A 119 8.42 6.91 9.93
CA HIS A 119 9.39 7.82 10.54
C HIS A 119 10.55 7.96 9.58
N MET A 120 10.94 9.19 9.28
CA MET A 120 12.05 9.50 8.38
C MET A 120 13.05 10.41 9.08
N ARG A 121 14.34 10.19 8.83
CA ARG A 121 15.42 10.99 9.40
C ARG A 121 16.60 11.02 8.44
N LEU A 122 17.22 12.18 8.30
CA LEU A 122 18.45 12.38 7.54
C LEU A 122 19.54 12.88 8.49
N MET A 123 20.67 12.19 8.55
CA MET A 123 21.85 12.57 9.34
C MET A 123 23.09 12.32 8.48
N ASP A 124 23.95 13.33 8.34
CA ASP A 124 25.25 13.20 7.66
C ASP A 124 25.18 12.49 6.29
N LYS A 125 24.18 12.88 5.46
CA LYS A 125 23.87 12.30 4.14
C LYS A 125 23.34 10.85 4.15
N GLU A 126 23.05 10.30 5.32
CA GLU A 126 22.43 9.00 5.51
C GLU A 126 20.99 9.15 5.99
N GLY A 127 20.07 8.80 5.10
CA GLY A 127 18.64 8.79 5.29
C GLY A 127 18.13 7.42 5.74
N THR A 128 17.28 7.41 6.77
CA THR A 128 16.57 6.20 7.20
C THR A 128 15.08 6.47 7.22
N VAL A 129 14.30 5.54 6.66
CA VAL A 129 12.86 5.45 6.78
C VAL A 129 12.50 4.18 7.53
N LYS A 130 11.76 4.31 8.62
CA LYS A 130 11.07 3.21 9.29
C LYS A 130 9.62 3.19 8.87
N VAL A 131 9.09 2.02 8.51
CA VAL A 131 7.68 1.84 8.14
C VAL A 131 6.96 0.90 9.10
N LYS A 132 5.75 1.30 9.50
CA LYS A 132 4.77 0.45 10.19
C LYS A 132 3.49 0.37 9.39
N ARG A 133 3.04 -0.85 9.18
CA ARG A 133 1.78 -1.15 8.50
C ARG A 133 0.77 -1.62 9.54
N PHE A 134 -0.28 -0.84 9.75
CA PHE A 134 -1.26 -1.16 10.78
C PHE A 134 -2.08 -2.39 10.39
N ARG A 135 -2.12 -3.35 11.31
CA ARG A 135 -2.72 -4.67 11.13
C ARG A 135 -4.22 -4.66 11.38
N GLN A 136 -4.88 -5.75 10.97
CA GLN A 136 -6.28 -6.01 11.33
C GLN A 136 -6.48 -7.41 11.90
N SER A 137 -7.31 -7.54 12.94
CA SER A 137 -7.70 -8.85 13.48
C SER A 137 -8.79 -9.49 12.64
N CYS A 138 -8.80 -10.82 12.57
CA CYS A 138 -9.92 -11.56 12.02
C CYS A 138 -11.18 -11.37 12.90
N LYS A 139 -12.35 -11.18 12.28
CA LYS A 139 -13.61 -10.98 13.01
C LYS A 139 -14.17 -12.24 13.66
N ILE A 140 -13.76 -13.41 13.17
CA ILE A 140 -14.33 -14.70 13.59
C ILE A 140 -13.42 -15.39 14.59
N CYS A 141 -12.12 -15.19 14.45
CA CYS A 141 -11.15 -15.81 15.34
C CYS A 141 -10.87 -14.88 16.51
N SER A 142 -11.22 -15.31 17.73
CA SER A 142 -10.87 -14.60 18.96
C SER A 142 -9.37 -14.64 19.28
N ASN A 143 -8.69 -15.74 18.93
CA ASN A 143 -7.29 -15.99 19.31
C ASN A 143 -6.30 -15.86 18.15
N ALA A 144 -6.73 -15.42 16.97
CA ALA A 144 -5.81 -15.22 15.85
C ALA A 144 -4.98 -13.95 16.04
N PRO A 145 -3.71 -13.93 15.61
CA PRO A 145 -2.92 -12.70 15.59
C PRO A 145 -3.57 -11.65 14.67
N MET A 146 -3.19 -10.38 14.86
CA MET A 146 -3.53 -9.35 13.89
C MET A 146 -2.68 -9.53 12.63
N GLU A 147 -3.34 -9.47 11.47
CA GLU A 147 -2.72 -9.78 10.18
C GLU A 147 -2.15 -8.52 9.54
N THR A 148 -0.97 -8.66 8.96
CA THR A 148 -0.31 -7.61 8.15
C THR A 148 -1.08 -7.39 6.85
N PRO A 149 -1.25 -6.13 6.41
CA PRO A 149 -1.93 -5.84 5.15
C PRO A 149 -1.08 -6.26 3.94
N ASP A 150 -1.73 -6.88 2.97
CA ASP A 150 -1.24 -7.14 1.62
C ASP A 150 -1.68 -5.96 0.71
N ILE A 151 -0.77 -4.99 0.55
CA ILE A 151 -0.99 -3.78 -0.23
C ILE A 151 -0.56 -4.07 -1.67
N SER A 152 -1.40 -3.71 -2.65
CA SER A 152 -1.10 -3.95 -4.06
C SER A 152 0.15 -3.16 -4.51
N PRO A 153 0.91 -3.66 -5.50
CA PRO A 153 2.04 -2.93 -6.08
C PRO A 153 1.70 -1.50 -6.53
N GLU A 154 0.53 -1.30 -7.13
CA GLU A 154 0.02 0.03 -7.51
C GLU A 154 -0.12 0.97 -6.30
N ASN A 155 -0.65 0.46 -5.18
CA ASN A 155 -0.78 1.27 -3.97
C ASN A 155 0.56 1.46 -3.24
N ILE A 156 1.51 0.52 -3.37
CA ILE A 156 2.88 0.68 -2.87
C ILE A 156 3.57 1.81 -3.65
N ASP A 157 3.43 1.83 -4.98
CA ASP A 157 4.04 2.85 -5.83
C ASP A 157 3.57 4.27 -5.48
N ILE A 158 2.25 4.46 -5.38
CA ILE A 158 1.65 5.74 -4.93
C ILE A 158 2.17 6.12 -3.54
N LEU A 159 2.29 5.14 -2.63
CA LEU A 159 2.74 5.37 -1.27
C LEU A 159 4.21 5.83 -1.22
N MET A 160 5.07 5.23 -2.05
CA MET A 160 6.48 5.60 -2.14
C MET A 160 6.68 6.97 -2.78
N GLU A 161 5.92 7.30 -3.83
CA GLU A 161 5.91 8.66 -4.41
C GLU A 161 5.60 9.71 -3.32
N LYS A 162 4.55 9.46 -2.51
CA LYS A 162 4.14 10.37 -1.44
C LYS A 162 5.16 10.42 -0.30
N LEU A 163 5.76 9.29 0.05
CA LEU A 163 6.83 9.25 1.05
C LEU A 163 8.03 10.10 0.60
N VAL A 164 8.47 9.96 -0.65
CA VAL A 164 9.59 10.72 -1.20
C VAL A 164 9.29 12.22 -1.25
N GLN A 165 8.09 12.61 -1.67
CA GLN A 165 7.62 14.00 -1.56
C GLN A 165 7.67 14.54 -0.11
N HIS A 166 7.36 13.69 0.88
CA HIS A 166 7.49 14.08 2.28
C HIS A 166 8.93 14.14 2.78
N ILE A 167 9.84 13.30 2.26
CA ILE A 167 11.27 13.40 2.51
C ILE A 167 11.80 14.74 1.99
N GLU A 168 11.47 15.11 0.76
CA GLU A 168 11.82 16.41 0.17
C GLU A 168 11.35 17.58 1.03
N ALA A 169 10.09 17.55 1.45
CA ALA A 169 9.53 18.64 2.25
C ALA A 169 10.09 18.68 3.69
N LYS A 170 10.23 17.53 4.37
CA LYS A 170 10.48 17.48 5.82
C LYS A 170 11.95 17.31 6.19
N CYS A 171 12.73 16.68 5.34
CA CYS A 171 14.17 16.46 5.57
C CYS A 171 15.03 17.46 4.80
N TYR A 172 14.62 17.83 3.58
CA TYR A 172 15.37 18.79 2.75
C TYR A 172 14.79 20.21 2.75
N GLY A 173 13.60 20.42 3.33
CA GLY A 173 12.97 21.74 3.37
C GLY A 173 12.54 22.27 1.99
N LYS A 174 12.42 21.40 0.98
CA LYS A 174 11.97 21.78 -0.37
C LYS A 174 10.47 22.11 -0.36
N VAL A 175 10.06 23.02 -1.25
CA VAL A 175 8.64 23.25 -1.53
C VAL A 175 8.15 22.17 -2.48
N VAL A 176 7.15 21.40 -2.06
CA VAL A 176 6.64 20.24 -2.80
C VAL A 176 5.15 20.39 -3.08
N ASN A 177 4.75 20.10 -4.33
CA ASN A 177 3.35 19.95 -4.68
C ASN A 177 2.92 18.48 -4.51
N PHE A 178 2.17 18.20 -3.44
CA PHE A 178 1.73 16.84 -3.12
C PHE A 178 0.69 16.26 -4.10
N GLY A 179 0.09 17.08 -4.96
CA GLY A 179 -0.97 16.64 -5.88
C GLY A 179 -2.17 16.00 -5.16
N SER A 180 -2.98 15.24 -5.91
CA SER A 180 -4.20 14.60 -5.39
C SER A 180 -4.18 13.08 -5.45
N GLY A 181 -2.99 12.47 -5.61
CA GLY A 181 -2.85 11.01 -5.67
C GLY A 181 -3.50 10.35 -4.46
N ARG A 182 -4.32 9.33 -4.67
CA ARG A 182 -4.97 8.54 -3.61
C ARG A 182 -4.78 7.07 -3.94
N SER A 183 -4.63 6.23 -2.92
CA SER A 183 -4.60 4.78 -3.12
C SER A 183 -5.87 4.30 -3.83
N ALA A 184 -5.70 3.39 -4.78
CA ALA A 184 -6.78 2.73 -5.47
C ALA A 184 -7.71 2.02 -4.46
N PRO A 185 -9.02 2.28 -4.51
CA PRO A 185 -9.96 1.66 -3.59
C PRO A 185 -10.26 0.21 -4.00
N LEU A 186 -10.51 -0.63 -3.00
CA LEU A 186 -11.09 -1.96 -3.18
C LEU A 186 -12.62 -1.91 -3.07
N LYS A 187 -13.29 -2.87 -3.70
CA LYS A 187 -14.73 -3.07 -3.55
C LYS A 187 -15.01 -3.69 -2.17
N VAL A 188 -15.48 -2.88 -1.24
CA VAL A 188 -15.73 -3.26 0.15
C VAL A 188 -17.22 -3.13 0.50
N ARG A 189 -17.76 -4.06 1.30
CA ARG A 189 -19.14 -3.96 1.82
C ARG A 189 -19.21 -2.93 2.96
N ASN A 190 -18.24 -2.98 3.88
CA ASN A 190 -18.05 -2.01 4.94
C ASN A 190 -16.71 -1.31 4.71
N LYS A 191 -16.67 0.02 4.78
CA LYS A 191 -15.45 0.77 4.49
C LYS A 191 -14.35 0.57 5.54
N HIS A 192 -14.73 0.34 6.79
CA HIS A 192 -13.79 0.21 7.90
C HIS A 192 -14.46 -0.34 9.16
N GLU A 193 -13.73 -1.14 9.95
CA GLU A 193 -14.22 -1.71 11.21
C GLU A 193 -13.23 -1.42 12.35
N PRO A 194 -13.50 -0.37 13.15
CA PRO A 194 -12.56 0.14 14.16
C PRO A 194 -12.12 -0.88 15.20
N GLU A 195 -13.02 -1.75 15.64
CA GLU A 195 -12.81 -2.75 16.69
C GLU A 195 -11.70 -3.76 16.33
N HIS A 196 -11.54 -3.98 15.03
CA HIS A 196 -10.58 -4.91 14.47
C HIS A 196 -9.33 -4.25 13.90
N CYS A 197 -9.22 -2.92 13.95
CA CYS A 197 -8.11 -2.18 13.35
C CYS A 197 -7.08 -1.72 14.38
N GLU A 198 -5.81 -2.09 14.18
CA GLU A 198 -4.69 -1.65 15.03
C GLU A 198 -4.58 -0.13 15.05
N GLY A 199 -4.81 0.52 13.90
CA GLY A 199 -4.76 1.98 13.78
C GLY A 199 -5.86 2.68 14.58
N CYS A 200 -7.07 2.12 14.65
CA CYS A 200 -8.13 2.65 15.51
C CYS A 200 -7.80 2.46 17.00
N LYS A 201 -7.27 1.29 17.38
CA LYS A 201 -6.83 1.03 18.76
C LYS A 201 -5.71 1.98 19.20
N ALA A 202 -4.79 2.32 18.30
CA ALA A 202 -3.77 3.34 18.52
C ALA A 202 -4.30 4.79 18.36
N GLY A 203 -5.54 4.98 17.93
CA GLY A 203 -6.17 6.28 17.70
C GLY A 203 -5.52 7.11 16.58
N VAL A 204 -4.97 6.46 15.55
CA VAL A 204 -4.32 7.12 14.38
C VAL A 204 -5.18 7.07 13.12
N CYS A 205 -6.17 6.18 13.05
CA CYS A 205 -7.20 6.26 12.02
C CYS A 205 -8.03 7.53 12.23
N ARG A 206 -8.21 8.34 11.20
CA ARG A 206 -9.10 9.51 11.27
C ARG A 206 -10.53 9.01 11.51
N ARG A 207 -11.21 9.53 12.54
CA ARG A 207 -12.64 9.26 12.77
C ARG A 207 -13.42 9.90 11.62
N GLY A 208 -14.13 9.09 10.84
CA GLY A 208 -14.96 9.57 9.73
C GLY A 208 -14.21 9.50 8.39
N GLY A 209 -14.68 8.61 7.50
CA GLY A 209 -14.08 8.40 6.19
C GLY A 209 -14.37 9.51 5.17
N ILE A 210 -13.59 9.43 4.08
CA ILE A 210 -13.64 10.17 2.80
C ILE A 210 -12.83 11.49 2.79
#